data_AF-A0A8S0WVF0-F1
#
_entry.id   AF-A0A8S0WVF0-F1
#
_cell.length_a   1.000
_cell.length_b   1.000
_cell.length_c   1.000
_cell.angle_alpha   90.00
_cell.angle_beta   90.00
_cell.angle_gamma   90.00
#
_symmetry.space_group_name_H-M   'P 1'
#
loop_
_entity.id
_entity.type
_entity.pdbx_description
1 polymer ?
#
loop_
_entity_poly.entity_id
_entity_poly.type
_entity_poly.pdbx_seq_one_letter_code
_entity_poly.pdbx_strand_id
1 'polypeptide(L)'
;MLANRTTLYRTLLRELRLSIEPPRRVNRSIVSHFRSIAEQLGSHDTPRARQDFENAILFLKSQREHKVREEYPGMSHILISTQKRLLERYNPLFDLTAQERIEATARRVGLNMPKTPEA
;
A
#
# COMPACT_ATOMS: atom_id res chain seq x y z
N MET A 1 -12.00 -16.62 -22.05
CA MET A 1 -12.90 -15.72 -21.29
C MET A 1 -12.68 -15.75 -19.76
N LEU A 2 -12.65 -16.92 -19.09
CA LEU A 2 -12.47 -17.02 -17.62
C LEU A 2 -11.12 -16.51 -17.07
N ALA A 3 -10.04 -16.63 -17.86
CA ALA A 3 -8.71 -16.15 -17.49
C ALA A 3 -8.71 -14.63 -17.20
N ASN A 4 -9.45 -13.85 -18.00
CA ASN A 4 -9.53 -12.40 -17.87
C ASN A 4 -10.29 -11.97 -16.59
N ARG A 5 -11.38 -12.67 -16.24
CA ARG A 5 -12.12 -12.41 -14.99
C ARG A 5 -11.26 -12.63 -13.76
N THR A 6 -10.50 -13.73 -13.77
CA THR A 6 -9.64 -14.10 -12.63
C THR A 6 -8.50 -13.10 -12.45
N THR A 7 -7.92 -12.60 -13.54
CA THR A 7 -6.89 -11.56 -13.49
C THR A 7 -7.45 -10.21 -13.04
N LEU A 8 -8.62 -9.81 -13.52
CA LEU A 8 -9.29 -8.57 -13.09
C LEU A 8 -9.64 -8.61 -11.60
N TYR A 9 -10.25 -9.70 -11.14
CA TYR A 9 -10.60 -9.88 -9.74
C TYR A 9 -9.36 -9.87 -8.83
N ARG A 10 -8.29 -10.58 -9.20
CA ARG A 10 -7.02 -10.58 -8.45
C ARG A 10 -6.40 -9.18 -8.40
N THR A 11 -6.50 -8.42 -9.48
CA THR A 11 -5.99 -7.05 -9.55
C THR A 11 -6.77 -6.12 -8.63
N LEU A 12 -8.11 -6.20 -8.65
CA LEU A 12 -8.97 -5.45 -7.74
C LEU A 12 -8.66 -5.76 -6.27
N LEU A 13 -8.56 -7.04 -5.90
CA LEU A 13 -8.22 -7.43 -4.53
C LEU A 13 -6.83 -6.94 -4.12
N ARG A 14 -5.88 -6.90 -5.05
CA ARG A 14 -4.53 -6.38 -4.80
C ARG A 14 -4.59 -4.88 -4.53
N GLU A 15 -5.27 -4.10 -5.36
CA GLU A 15 -5.41 -2.65 -5.16
C GLU A 15 -6.16 -2.33 -3.86
N LEU A 16 -7.22 -3.08 -3.54
CA LEU A 16 -7.96 -2.91 -2.29
C LEU A 16 -7.09 -3.18 -1.05
N ARG A 17 -6.16 -4.14 -1.12
CA ARG A 17 -5.20 -4.40 -0.03
C ARG A 17 -4.13 -3.32 0.10
N LEU A 18 -3.82 -2.63 -1.00
CA LEU A 18 -2.81 -1.58 -1.06
C LEU A 18 -3.37 -0.20 -0.71
N SER A 19 -4.68 0.03 -0.82
CA SER A 19 -5.34 1.31 -0.51
C SER A 19 -5.72 1.49 0.96
N ILE A 20 -5.56 0.44 1.79
CA ILE A 20 -5.90 0.45 3.22
C ILE A 20 -4.61 0.55 4.04
N GLU A 21 -4.61 1.47 5.00
CA GLU A 21 -3.59 1.57 6.05
C GLU A 21 -4.15 1.02 7.37
N PRO A 22 -3.44 0.11 8.07
CA PRO A 22 -2.19 -0.55 7.69
C PRO A 22 -2.40 -1.61 6.58
N PRO A 23 -1.39 -1.81 5.70
CA PRO A 23 -1.51 -2.73 4.58
C PRO A 23 -1.81 -4.15 5.06
N ARG A 24 -2.75 -4.81 4.37
CA ARG A 24 -3.22 -6.21 4.57
C ARG A 24 -4.32 -6.46 5.62
N ARG A 25 -4.75 -5.48 6.42
CA ARG A 25 -5.89 -5.65 7.34
C ARG A 25 -7.22 -5.34 6.65
N VAL A 26 -7.64 -6.21 5.74
CA VAL A 26 -8.93 -6.06 5.04
C VAL A 26 -10.04 -6.75 5.83
N ASN A 27 -11.20 -6.09 5.98
CA ASN A 27 -12.40 -6.72 6.52
C ASN A 27 -12.82 -7.91 5.63
N ARG A 28 -12.91 -9.10 6.22
CA ARG A 28 -13.27 -10.34 5.51
C ARG A 28 -14.65 -10.25 4.84
N SER A 29 -15.57 -9.49 5.43
CA SER A 29 -16.89 -9.22 4.86
C SER A 29 -16.78 -8.47 3.52
N ILE A 30 -15.93 -7.46 3.42
CA ILE A 30 -15.75 -6.71 2.17
C ILE A 30 -15.22 -7.64 1.07
N VAL A 31 -14.24 -8.49 1.41
CA VAL A 31 -13.70 -9.48 0.46
C VAL A 31 -14.76 -10.49 0.00
N SER A 32 -15.65 -10.95 0.90
CA SER A 32 -16.73 -11.86 0.52
C SER A 32 -17.77 -11.19 -0.39
N HIS A 33 -18.09 -9.90 -0.18
CA HIS A 33 -18.97 -9.16 -1.08
C HIS A 33 -18.38 -9.00 -2.49
N PHE A 34 -17.09 -8.65 -2.59
CA PHE A 34 -16.42 -8.61 -3.90
C PHE A 34 -16.37 -9.99 -4.58
N ARG A 35 -16.25 -11.06 -3.79
CA ARG A 35 -16.29 -12.43 -4.30
C ARG A 35 -17.67 -12.78 -4.84
N SER A 36 -18.75 -12.50 -4.11
CA SER A 36 -20.11 -12.79 -4.57
C SER A 36 -20.46 -12.01 -5.84
N ILE A 37 -20.04 -10.75 -5.94
CA ILE A 37 -20.21 -9.93 -7.16
C ILE A 37 -19.44 -10.53 -8.34
N ALA A 38 -18.20 -10.97 -8.13
CA ALA A 38 -17.39 -11.60 -9.18
C ALA A 38 -17.94 -12.96 -9.64
N GLU A 39 -18.57 -13.73 -8.73
CA GLU A 39 -19.24 -14.99 -9.04
C GLU A 39 -20.54 -14.76 -9.83
N GLN A 40 -21.32 -13.73 -9.48
CA GLN A 40 -22.52 -13.33 -10.24
C GLN A 40 -22.19 -12.87 -11.67
N LEU A 41 -21.10 -12.12 -11.84
CA LEU A 41 -20.58 -11.71 -13.16
C LEU A 41 -20.29 -12.88 -14.08
N GLY A 42 -19.85 -14.01 -13.51
CA GLY A 42 -19.50 -15.18 -14.27
C GLY A 42 -20.67 -15.87 -14.96
N SER A 43 -21.89 -15.60 -14.49
CA SER A 43 -23.12 -16.20 -15.02
C SER A 43 -23.77 -15.31 -16.09
N HIS A 44 -23.55 -14.00 -16.02
CA HIS A 44 -24.05 -13.00 -16.97
C HIS A 44 -22.89 -12.07 -17.38
N ASP A 45 -22.04 -12.54 -18.29
CA ASP A 45 -20.86 -11.80 -18.77
C ASP A 45 -21.32 -10.59 -19.61
N THR A 46 -21.72 -9.54 -18.90
CA THR A 46 -22.21 -8.30 -19.46
C THR A 46 -21.04 -7.33 -19.61
N PRO A 47 -20.84 -6.69 -20.77
CA PRO A 47 -19.72 -5.75 -20.99
C PRO A 47 -19.68 -4.62 -19.96
N ARG A 48 -20.84 -4.19 -19.46
CA ARG A 48 -20.99 -3.17 -18.42
C ARG A 48 -20.33 -3.56 -17.10
N ALA A 49 -20.53 -4.80 -16.68
CA ALA A 49 -19.95 -5.34 -15.47
C ALA A 49 -18.42 -5.30 -15.51
N ARG A 50 -17.83 -5.62 -16.66
CA ARG A 50 -16.37 -5.50 -16.84
C ARG A 50 -15.89 -4.05 -16.69
N GLN A 51 -16.60 -3.11 -17.31
CA GLN A 51 -16.30 -1.68 -17.18
C GLN A 51 -16.36 -1.23 -15.72
N ASP A 52 -17.35 -1.71 -14.96
CA ASP A 52 -17.50 -1.37 -13.54
C ASP A 52 -16.30 -1.86 -12.70
N PHE A 53 -15.77 -3.06 -13.00
CA PHE A 53 -14.54 -3.56 -12.36
C PHE A 53 -13.31 -2.71 -12.70
N GLU A 54 -13.17 -2.28 -13.96
CA GLU A 54 -12.07 -1.42 -14.40
C GLU A 54 -12.18 -0.03 -13.74
N ASN A 55 -13.39 0.53 -13.65
CA ASN A 55 -13.67 1.77 -12.93
C ASN A 55 -13.36 1.65 -11.43
N ALA A 56 -13.70 0.53 -10.80
CA ALA A 56 -13.40 0.28 -9.39
C ALA A 56 -11.89 0.17 -9.14
N ILE A 57 -11.14 -0.50 -10.03
CA ILE A 57 -9.67 -0.56 -9.96
C ILE A 57 -9.08 0.84 -10.07
N LEU A 58 -9.56 1.65 -11.03
CA LEU A 58 -9.12 3.03 -11.21
C LEU A 58 -9.36 3.86 -9.95
N PHE A 59 -10.56 3.77 -9.38
CA PHE A 59 -10.92 4.47 -8.15
C PHE A 59 -10.00 4.11 -6.98
N LEU A 60 -9.76 2.81 -6.73
CA LEU A 60 -8.89 2.36 -5.63
C LEU A 60 -7.45 2.83 -5.80
N LYS A 61 -6.95 2.86 -7.04
CA LYS A 61 -5.63 3.44 -7.35
C LYS A 61 -5.58 4.93 -7.05
N SER A 62 -6.58 5.68 -7.49
CA SER A 62 -6.69 7.13 -7.22
C SER A 62 -6.78 7.42 -5.72
N GLN A 63 -7.51 6.61 -4.96
CA GLN A 63 -7.60 6.75 -3.49
C GLN A 63 -6.25 6.56 -2.81
N ARG A 64 -5.49 5.54 -3.21
CA ARG A 64 -4.12 5.32 -2.72
C ARG A 64 -3.22 6.52 -3.05
N GLU A 65 -3.29 7.00 -4.29
CA GLU A 65 -2.47 8.11 -4.76
C GLU A 65 -2.80 9.43 -4.06
N HIS A 66 -4.09 9.69 -3.81
CA HIS A 66 -4.52 10.86 -3.06
C HIS A 66 -3.98 10.85 -1.63
N LYS A 67 -4.09 9.72 -0.93
CA LYS A 67 -3.55 9.56 0.44
C LYS A 67 -2.04 9.80 0.49
N VAL A 68 -1.29 9.21 -0.45
CA VAL A 68 0.16 9.41 -0.54
C VAL A 68 0.52 10.87 -0.80
N ARG A 69 -0.27 11.58 -1.60
CA ARG A 69 -0.05 13.00 -1.91
C ARG A 69 -0.36 13.92 -0.72
N GLU A 70 -1.34 13.58 0.09
CA GLU A 70 -1.66 14.28 1.34
C GLU A 70 -0.55 14.10 2.38
N GLU A 71 0.01 12.88 2.48
CA GLU A 71 1.09 12.56 3.42
C GLU A 71 2.46 13.15 2.98
N TYR A 72 2.73 13.23 1.67
CA TYR A 72 3.99 13.72 1.10
C TYR A 72 3.78 14.75 -0.02
N PRO A 73 3.49 16.03 0.31
CA PRO A 73 3.28 17.09 -0.66
C PRO A 73 4.60 17.52 -1.32
N GLY A 74 5.09 16.75 -2.30
CA GLY A 74 6.31 17.06 -3.04
C GLY A 74 6.97 15.91 -3.81
N MET A 75 6.54 14.66 -3.59
CA MET A 75 7.09 13.49 -4.30
C MET A 75 6.18 13.00 -5.45
N SER A 76 6.78 12.49 -6.53
CA SER A 76 6.07 12.05 -7.73
C SER A 76 5.55 10.60 -7.64
N HIS A 77 4.32 10.39 -8.17
CA HIS A 77 3.39 9.27 -7.91
C HIS A 77 3.91 7.83 -8.06
N ILE A 78 4.81 7.52 -9.01
CA ILE A 78 5.12 6.12 -9.38
C ILE A 78 6.33 5.57 -8.62
N LEU A 79 7.27 6.44 -8.24
CA LEU A 79 8.51 6.03 -7.58
C LEU A 79 8.30 5.74 -6.09
N ILE A 80 7.33 6.37 -5.43
CA ILE A 80 7.23 6.37 -3.95
C ILE A 80 7.09 4.96 -3.35
N SER A 81 6.25 4.07 -3.89
CA SER A 81 6.00 2.77 -3.23
C SER A 81 7.17 1.78 -3.31
N THR A 82 7.91 1.78 -4.41
CA THR A 82 9.10 0.93 -4.60
C THR A 82 10.34 1.61 -4.05
N GLN A 83 10.50 2.91 -4.27
CA GLN A 83 11.61 3.71 -3.80
C GLN A 83 11.59 3.83 -2.28
N LYS A 84 10.45 4.09 -1.62
CA LYS A 84 10.36 4.11 -0.14
C LYS A 84 10.77 2.77 0.45
N ARG A 85 10.26 1.66 -0.10
CA ARG A 85 10.64 0.30 0.35
C ARG A 85 12.10 -0.06 0.05
N LEU A 86 12.73 0.56 -0.94
CA LEU A 86 14.15 0.40 -1.23
C LEU A 86 15.00 1.28 -0.31
N LEU A 87 14.59 2.54 -0.11
CA LEU A 87 15.24 3.51 0.78
C LEU A 87 15.19 3.04 2.23
N GLU A 88 14.06 2.54 2.73
CA GLU A 88 13.95 1.93 4.06
C GLU A 88 14.93 0.76 4.28
N ARG A 89 15.29 0.02 3.22
CA ARG A 89 16.20 -1.13 3.31
C ARG A 89 17.67 -0.76 3.16
N TYR A 90 17.98 0.16 2.25
CA TYR A 90 19.36 0.48 1.90
C TYR A 90 19.87 1.76 2.55
N ASN A 91 18.98 2.67 2.92
CA ASN A 91 19.31 3.91 3.62
C ASN A 91 18.22 4.28 4.64
N PRO A 92 18.06 3.53 5.73
CA PRO A 92 16.99 3.72 6.72
C PRO A 92 17.02 5.09 7.43
N LEU A 93 18.05 5.91 7.20
CA LEU A 93 18.23 7.24 7.79
C LEU A 93 17.89 8.36 6.80
N PHE A 94 17.18 8.07 5.70
CA PHE A 94 16.92 9.02 4.63
C PHE A 94 15.88 10.09 4.99
N ASP A 95 14.93 9.76 5.86
CA ASP A 95 13.88 10.66 6.32
C ASP A 95 14.28 11.49 7.55
N LEU A 96 15.47 11.24 8.13
CA LEU A 96 15.93 11.91 9.34
C LEU A 96 16.63 13.23 9.02
N THR A 97 16.38 14.24 9.85
CA THR A 97 17.14 15.49 9.84
C THR A 97 18.61 15.24 10.23
N ALA A 98 19.51 16.19 9.93
CA ALA A 98 20.93 16.03 10.22
C ALA A 98 21.21 15.67 11.70
N GLN A 99 20.47 16.29 12.62
CA GLN A 99 20.60 16.05 14.05
C GLN A 99 20.16 14.63 14.44
N GLU A 100 19.01 14.18 13.94
CA GLU A 100 18.49 12.84 14.21
C GLU A 100 19.37 11.75 13.59
N ARG A 101 20.03 12.03 12.44
CA ARG A 101 21.02 11.13 11.84
C ARG A 101 22.25 10.97 12.74
N ILE A 102 22.72 12.04 13.37
CA ILE A 102 23.83 11.99 14.33
C ILE A 102 23.43 11.15 15.56
N GLU A 103 22.25 11.36 16.11
CA GLU A 103 21.76 10.60 17.27
C GLU A 103 21.53 9.12 16.96
N ALA A 104 20.93 8.79 15.80
CA ALA A 104 20.74 7.42 15.37
C ALA A 104 22.08 6.72 15.11
N THR A 105 23.07 7.44 14.57
CA THR A 105 24.43 6.93 14.40
C THR A 105 25.10 6.72 15.75
N ALA A 106 24.99 7.67 16.68
CA ALA A 106 25.52 7.58 18.04
C ALA A 106 24.95 6.37 18.80
N ARG A 107 23.65 6.07 18.62
CA ARG A 107 23.02 4.85 19.13
C ARG A 107 23.57 3.59 18.45
N ARG A 108 23.73 3.60 17.12
CA ARG A 108 24.24 2.46 16.35
C ARG A 108 25.69 2.09 16.69
N VAL A 109 26.54 3.09 16.97
CA VAL A 109 27.96 2.89 17.29
C VAL A 109 28.23 2.71 18.79
N GLY A 110 27.18 2.65 19.62
CA GLY A 110 27.33 2.46 21.07
C GLY A 110 27.87 3.68 21.82
N LEU A 111 27.89 4.86 21.19
CA LEU A 111 28.27 6.12 21.84
C LEU A 111 27.16 6.66 22.76
N ASN A 112 25.89 6.41 22.40
CA ASN A 112 24.72 6.82 23.18
C ASN A 112 23.91 5.59 23.62
N MET A 113 24.42 4.88 24.64
CA MET A 113 23.75 3.71 25.21
C MET A 113 22.62 4.12 26.16
N PRO A 114 21.52 3.35 26.23
CA PRO A 114 20.48 3.59 27.23
C PRO A 114 21.08 3.49 28.64
N LYS A 115 20.76 4.46 29.50
CA LYS A 115 21.17 4.44 30.90
C LYS A 115 20.59 3.19 31.55
N THR A 116 21.43 2.40 32.20
CA THR A 116 20.95 1.31 33.05
C THR A 116 20.10 1.88 34.17
N PRO A 117 18.98 1.24 34.55
CA PRO A 117 18.21 1.65 35.71
C PRO A 117 19.13 1.64 36.94
N GLU A 118 19.03 2.69 37.76
CA GLU A 118 19.74 2.78 39.04
C GLU A 118 19.29 1.60 39.92
N ALA A 119 20.27 0.88 40.48
CA ALA A 119 20.07 -0.32 41.30
C ALA A 119 19.68 0.02 42.74
#